data_AF-A0A7C1B719-F1
#
_entry.id   AF-A0A7C1B719-F1
#
_cell.length_a   1.000
_cell.length_b   1.000
_cell.length_c   1.000
_cell.angle_alpha   90.00
_cell.angle_beta   90.00
_cell.angle_gamma   90.00
#
_symmetry.space_group_name_H-M   'P 1'
#
loop_
_entity.id
_entity.type
_entity.pdbx_description
1 polymer ?
#
loop_
_entity_poly.entity_id
_entity_poly.type
_entity_poly.pdbx_seq_one_letter_code
_entity_poly.pdbx_strand_id
1 'polypeptide(L)'
;DYVPWQKDNKICFLRMEGRIFGDIPINLELRLSVEDSPNSAGCTIDAIRCCKLALDRGIGGPLLSISAYTMKHPPVQYPDEEARIMVKEFIQGKRER
;
A
#
# COMPACT_ATOMS: atom_id res chain seq x y z
N ASP A 1 13.95 -16.74 6.08
CA ASP A 1 15.43 -16.71 6.10
C ASP A 1 15.99 -15.60 5.24
N TYR A 2 17.20 -15.16 5.54
CA TYR A 2 17.98 -14.31 4.65
C TYR A 2 18.80 -15.18 3.69
N VAL A 3 18.68 -14.93 2.39
CA VAL A 3 19.36 -15.69 1.34
C VAL A 3 20.20 -14.71 0.50
N PRO A 4 21.53 -14.62 0.72
CA PRO A 4 22.35 -13.51 0.21
C PRO A 4 22.33 -13.31 -1.31
N TRP A 5 22.26 -14.41 -2.07
CA TRP A 5 22.29 -14.32 -3.54
C TRP A 5 20.97 -13.83 -4.15
N GLN A 6 19.89 -13.72 -3.36
CA GLN A 6 18.62 -13.14 -3.84
C GLN A 6 18.69 -11.61 -3.96
N LYS A 7 19.64 -10.94 -3.30
CA LYS A 7 19.79 -9.48 -3.32
C LYS A 7 18.46 -8.79 -2.97
N ASP A 8 17.90 -7.98 -3.86
CA ASP A 8 16.62 -7.26 -3.69
C ASP A 8 15.38 -8.10 -4.03
N ASN A 9 15.56 -9.30 -4.58
CA ASN A 9 14.46 -10.20 -4.85
C ASN A 9 13.90 -10.79 -3.56
N LYS A 10 12.67 -10.48 -3.25
CA LYS A 10 11.90 -11.06 -2.15
C LYS A 10 11.06 -12.21 -2.67
N ILE A 11 11.20 -13.37 -2.03
CA ILE A 11 10.36 -14.53 -2.29
C ILE A 11 9.43 -14.75 -1.10
N CYS A 12 8.14 -14.85 -1.38
CA CYS A 12 7.12 -15.25 -0.44
C CYS A 12 6.58 -16.63 -0.84
N PHE A 13 6.52 -17.54 0.12
CA PHE A 13 5.78 -18.79 0.03
C PHE A 13 4.59 -18.67 0.98
N LEU A 14 3.38 -18.79 0.44
CA LEU A 14 2.13 -18.68 1.18
C LEU A 14 1.34 -19.98 1.03
N ARG A 15 0.90 -20.53 2.16
CA ARG A 15 -0.08 -21.63 2.19
C ARG A 15 -1.33 -21.15 2.92
N MET A 16 -2.49 -21.37 2.32
CA MET A 16 -3.79 -21.10 2.91
C MET A 16 -4.60 -22.38 2.93
N GLU A 17 -5.17 -22.70 4.08
CA GLU A 17 -6.07 -23.84 4.26
C GLU A 17 -7.41 -23.31 4.71
N GLY A 18 -8.49 -23.85 4.15
CA GLY A 18 -9.84 -23.40 4.42
C GLY A 18 -10.86 -24.49 4.19
N ARG A 19 -12.12 -24.13 4.35
CA ARG A 19 -13.26 -25.02 4.12
C ARG A 19 -14.29 -24.26 3.31
N ILE A 20 -14.87 -24.92 2.31
CA ILE A 20 -15.92 -24.35 1.45
C ILE A 20 -17.29 -24.91 1.82
N PHE A 21 -18.30 -24.62 1.01
CA PHE A 21 -19.65 -25.17 1.18
C PHE A 21 -19.63 -26.68 1.42
N GLY A 22 -20.41 -27.13 2.41
CA GLY A 22 -20.43 -28.54 2.82
C GLY A 22 -19.23 -28.97 3.66
N ASP A 23 -18.49 -28.03 4.24
CA ASP A 23 -17.32 -28.28 5.10
C ASP A 23 -16.15 -28.99 4.37
N ILE A 24 -16.15 -28.91 3.04
CA ILE A 24 -15.14 -29.56 2.20
C ILE A 24 -13.81 -28.81 2.35
N PRO A 25 -12.70 -29.48 2.69
CA PRO A 25 -11.41 -28.84 2.84
C PRO A 25 -10.87 -28.36 1.49
N ILE A 26 -10.27 -27.16 1.48
CA ILE A 26 -9.53 -26.60 0.37
C ILE A 26 -8.14 -26.15 0.82
N ASN A 27 -7.17 -26.24 -0.07
CA ASN A 27 -5.81 -25.79 0.17
C ASN A 27 -5.33 -24.96 -1.03
N LEU A 28 -4.57 -23.91 -0.76
CA LEU A 28 -3.93 -23.07 -1.76
C LEU A 28 -2.47 -22.87 -1.36
N GLU A 29 -1.56 -23.14 -2.30
CA GLU A 29 -0.14 -22.82 -2.17
C GLU A 29 0.26 -21.84 -3.26
N LEU A 30 1.00 -20.81 -2.87
CA LEU A 30 1.42 -19.73 -3.74
C LEU A 30 2.89 -19.38 -3.49
N ARG A 31 3.62 -19.16 -4.58
CA ARG A 31 4.96 -18.58 -4.57
C ARG A 31 4.95 -17.25 -5.31
N LEU A 32 5.38 -16.19 -4.64
CA LEU A 32 5.54 -14.86 -5.22
C LEU A 32 7.02 -14.47 -5.20
N SER A 33 7.55 -14.01 -6.33
CA SER A 33 8.91 -13.46 -6.44
C SER A 33 8.80 -12.04 -6.97
N VAL A 34 9.36 -11.08 -6.26
CA VAL A 34 9.28 -9.66 -6.59
C VAL A 34 10.56 -8.94 -6.25
N GLU A 35 10.84 -7.84 -6.95
CA GLU A 35 11.89 -6.90 -6.58
C GLU A 35 11.34 -5.95 -5.49
N ASP A 36 11.90 -5.98 -4.28
CA ASP A 36 11.29 -5.36 -3.10
C ASP A 36 11.38 -3.82 -3.12
N SER A 37 12.53 -3.29 -3.53
CA SER A 37 12.75 -1.84 -3.54
C SER A 37 11.87 -1.14 -4.59
N PRO A 38 11.80 -1.59 -5.85
CA PRO A 38 10.93 -0.98 -6.86
C PRO A 38 9.44 -1.10 -6.53
N ASN A 39 9.02 -2.18 -5.85
CA ASN A 39 7.63 -2.34 -5.41
C ASN A 39 7.14 -1.18 -4.54
N SER A 40 8.03 -0.55 -3.76
CA SER A 40 7.68 0.58 -2.89
C SER A 40 8.01 1.94 -3.53
N ALA A 41 8.81 1.96 -4.60
CA ALA A 41 9.23 3.19 -5.26
C ALA A 41 8.03 3.96 -5.85
N GLY A 42 7.08 3.27 -6.48
CA GLY A 42 5.87 3.89 -7.02
C GLY A 42 5.04 4.60 -5.95
N CYS A 43 4.79 3.92 -4.83
CA CYS A 43 4.08 4.50 -3.67
C CYS A 43 4.82 5.73 -3.12
N THR A 44 6.15 5.66 -3.05
CA THR A 44 7.00 6.74 -2.54
C THR A 44 6.96 7.98 -3.44
N ILE A 45 6.99 7.79 -4.76
CA ILE A 45 6.90 8.89 -5.74
C ILE A 45 5.59 9.66 -5.54
N ASP A 46 4.46 8.97 -5.42
CA ASP A 46 3.16 9.61 -5.25
C ASP A 46 3.03 10.30 -3.88
N ALA A 47 3.56 9.71 -2.82
CA ALA A 47 3.62 10.33 -1.50
C ALA A 47 4.40 11.66 -1.52
N ILE A 48 5.60 11.67 -2.12
CA ILE A 48 6.44 12.88 -2.23
C ILE A 48 5.73 13.98 -3.02
N ARG A 49 5.06 13.62 -4.12
CA ARG A 49 4.32 14.57 -4.96
C ARG A 49 3.13 15.18 -4.21
N CYS A 50 2.41 14.39 -3.42
CA CYS A 50 1.35 14.89 -2.55
C CYS A 50 1.89 15.81 -1.45
N CYS A 51 3.04 15.49 -0.86
CA CYS A 51 3.72 16.38 0.09
C CYS A 51 4.11 17.71 -0.56
N LYS A 52 4.63 17.70 -1.79
CA LYS A 52 4.94 18.93 -2.52
C LYS A 52 3.68 19.77 -2.80
N LEU A 53 2.58 19.12 -3.20
CA LEU A 53 1.30 19.80 -3.40
C LEU A 53 0.74 20.41 -2.12
N ALA A 54 0.87 19.72 -0.98
CA ALA A 54 0.48 20.27 0.32
C ALA A 54 1.32 21.49 0.70
N LEU A 55 2.62 21.43 0.47
CA LEU A 55 3.53 22.56 0.70
C LEU A 55 3.12 23.79 -0.13
N ASP A 56 2.78 23.57 -1.41
CA ASP A 56 2.32 24.65 -2.31
C ASP A 56 0.99 25.27 -1.86
N ARG A 57 0.19 24.52 -1.10
CA ARG A 57 -1.09 24.98 -0.53
C ARG A 57 -0.95 25.49 0.92
N GLY A 58 0.25 25.49 1.49
CA GLY A 58 0.49 25.87 2.89
C GLY A 58 -0.13 24.92 3.91
N ILE A 59 -0.36 23.66 3.54
CA ILE A 59 -1.00 22.64 4.39
C ILE A 59 0.10 21.91 5.18
N GLY A 60 0.00 21.98 6.51
CA GLY A 60 0.89 21.30 7.44
C GLY A 60 0.24 20.11 8.15
N GLY A 61 1.07 19.31 8.82
CA GLY A 61 0.63 18.12 9.54
C GLY A 61 0.44 16.89 8.64
N PRO A 62 -0.11 15.79 9.17
CA PRO A 62 -0.28 14.54 8.42
C PRO A 62 -1.29 14.67 7.28
N LEU A 63 -0.89 14.27 6.07
CA LEU A 63 -1.79 14.16 4.91
C LEU A 63 -2.52 12.81 4.98
N LEU A 64 -3.73 12.81 5.52
CA LEU A 64 -4.50 11.60 5.83
C LEU A 64 -4.80 10.78 4.56
N SER A 65 -5.17 11.45 3.47
CA SER A 65 -5.48 10.83 2.18
C SER A 65 -4.34 9.96 1.64
N ILE A 66 -3.17 10.54 1.40
CA ILE A 66 -2.03 9.82 0.83
C ILE A 66 -1.39 8.86 1.83
N SER A 67 -1.45 9.17 3.13
CA SER A 67 -0.98 8.26 4.17
C SER A 67 -1.81 6.98 4.17
N ALA A 68 -3.15 7.10 4.16
CA ALA A 68 -4.06 5.97 4.12
C ALA A 68 -3.88 5.10 2.86
N TYR A 69 -3.45 5.69 1.74
CA TYR A 69 -3.32 4.98 0.47
C TYR A 69 -1.95 4.29 0.28
N THR A 70 -0.88 4.82 0.89
CA THR A 70 0.50 4.35 0.61
C THR A 70 1.24 3.78 1.81
N MET A 71 0.73 3.97 3.03
CA MET A 71 1.38 3.53 4.27
C MET A 71 0.65 2.32 4.86
N LYS A 72 1.41 1.34 5.35
CA LYS A 72 0.85 0.17 6.06
C LYS A 72 0.18 0.52 7.39
N HIS A 73 0.64 1.60 8.03
CA HIS A 73 0.14 2.07 9.33
C HIS A 73 -0.12 3.58 9.25
N PRO A 74 -1.20 3.99 8.58
CA PRO A 74 -1.58 5.40 8.51
C PRO A 74 -2.09 5.90 9.87
N PRO A 75 -2.09 7.23 10.12
CA PRO A 75 -2.66 7.81 11.34
C PRO A 75 -4.14 7.48 11.55
N VAL A 76 -4.88 7.31 10.44
CA VAL A 76 -6.29 6.89 10.43
C VAL A 76 -6.43 5.82 9.35
N GLN A 77 -7.02 4.69 9.72
CA GLN A 77 -7.23 3.55 8.81
C GLN A 77 -8.46 3.78 7.95
N TYR A 78 -8.32 3.54 6.64
CA TYR A 78 -9.41 3.58 5.67
C TYR A 78 -9.31 2.34 4.77
N PRO A 79 -10.43 1.85 4.21
CA PRO A 79 -10.39 0.91 3.11
C PRO A 79 -9.62 1.49 1.91
N ASP A 80 -8.83 0.65 1.22
CA ASP A 80 -7.99 1.09 0.09
C ASP A 80 -8.76 1.84 -1.00
N GLU A 81 -9.99 1.39 -1.29
CA GLU A 81 -10.87 2.01 -2.29
C GLU A 81 -11.27 3.44 -1.91
N GLU A 82 -11.53 3.67 -0.62
CA GLU A 82 -11.86 4.97 -0.07
C GLU A 82 -10.61 5.87 -0.06
N ALA A 83 -9.49 5.36 0.44
CA ALA A 83 -8.21 6.08 0.45
C ALA A 83 -7.80 6.55 -0.95
N ARG A 84 -8.04 5.72 -1.98
CA ARG A 84 -7.82 6.09 -3.39
C ARG A 84 -8.68 7.28 -3.84
N ILE A 85 -9.94 7.33 -3.41
CA ILE A 85 -10.85 8.45 -3.72
C ILE A 85 -10.36 9.71 -2.99
N MET A 86 -10.01 9.58 -1.71
CA MET A 86 -9.49 10.69 -0.90
C MET A 86 -8.25 11.32 -1.54
N VAL A 87 -7.30 10.52 -2.04
CA VAL A 87 -6.12 11.03 -2.75
C VAL A 87 -6.50 11.80 -4.01
N LYS A 88 -7.47 11.29 -4.81
CA LYS A 88 -7.95 12.00 -5.99
C LYS A 88 -8.61 13.34 -5.64
N GLU A 89 -9.43 13.37 -4.59
CA GLU A 89 -10.05 14.60 -4.08
C GLU A 89 -9.00 15.60 -3.60
N PHE A 90 -7.98 15.14 -2.89
CA PHE A 90 -6.85 15.96 -2.44
C PHE A 90 -6.13 16.56 -3.66
N ILE A 91 -5.77 15.75 -4.65
CA ILE A 91 -5.11 16.23 -5.88
C ILE A 91 -5.99 17.28 -6.59
N GLN A 92 -7.30 17.05 -6.69
CA GLN A 92 -8.27 17.96 -7.30
C GLN A 92 -8.57 19.23 -6.46
N GLY A 93 -8.06 19.33 -5.24
CA GLY A 93 -8.33 20.46 -4.35
C GLY A 93 -9.73 20.45 -3.72
N LYS A 94 -10.44 19.32 -3.77
CA LYS A 94 -11.76 19.13 -3.16
C LYS A 94 -11.67 18.70 -1.69
N ARG A 95 -10.49 18.30 -1.25
CA ARG A 95 -10.17 17.85 0.11
C ARG A 95 -8.91 18.55 0.59
N GLU A 96 -8.90 18.92 1.87
CA GLU A 96 -7.77 19.59 2.51
C GLU A 96 -6.59 18.63 2.74
N ARG A 97 -6.84 17.41 3.26
CA ARG A 97 -5.78 16.47 3.70
C ARG A 97 -6.21 15.02 3.56
#